data_AF-A0A356W1A0-F1
#
_entry.id   AF-A0A356W1A0-F1
#
_cell.length_a   1.000
_cell.length_b   1.000
_cell.length_c   1.000
_cell.angle_alpha   90.00
_cell.angle_beta   90.00
_cell.angle_gamma   90.00
#
_symmetry.space_group_name_H-M   'P 1'
#
loop_
_entity.id
_entity.type
_entity.pdbx_description
1 polymer ?
#
loop_
_entity_poly.entity_id
_entity_poly.type
_entity_poly.pdbx_seq_one_letter_code
_entity_poly.pdbx_strand_id
1 'polypeptide(L)' 'PHPESVPVNMLVPIEGTPLGDSPAISVIEMARAIAVCRIVFPKSWVRLSAGREGMTDEGQALCLLAGANSIFVG' A
#
# COMPACT_ATOMS: atom_id res chain seq x y z
N PRO A 1 17.19 13.43 -6.29
CA PRO A 1 16.20 13.97 -5.32
C PRO A 1 15.15 12.89 -5.04
N HIS A 2 14.47 12.93 -3.89
CA HIS A 2 13.35 12.01 -3.62
C HIS A 2 12.11 12.40 -4.45
N PRO A 3 11.26 11.43 -4.82
CA PRO A 3 10.01 11.73 -5.53
C PRO A 3 9.02 12.47 -4.61
N GLU A 4 8.10 13.24 -5.19
CA GLU A 4 7.04 13.90 -4.42
C GLU A 4 6.04 12.89 -3.83
N SER A 5 5.75 11.82 -4.59
CA SER A 5 4.83 10.76 -4.17
C SER A 5 5.43 9.37 -4.43
N VAL A 6 5.28 8.48 -3.47
CA VAL A 6 5.67 7.06 -3.50
C VAL A 6 4.40 6.22 -3.36
N PRO A 7 3.81 5.75 -4.47
CA PRO A 7 2.66 4.86 -4.41
C PRO A 7 3.08 3.45 -3.99
N VAL A 8 2.35 2.87 -3.05
CA VAL A 8 2.47 1.47 -2.65
C VAL A 8 1.16 0.78 -3.02
N ASN A 9 1.23 -0.13 -4.00
CA ASN A 9 0.10 -0.91 -4.47
C ASN A 9 0.15 -2.30 -3.86
N MET A 10 -0.99 -2.80 -3.40
CA MET A 10 -1.18 -4.22 -3.16
C MET A 10 -1.57 -4.89 -4.48
N LEU A 11 -0.97 -6.05 -4.76
CA LEU A 11 -1.32 -6.83 -5.93
C LEU A 11 -2.80 -7.21 -5.86
N VAL A 12 -3.54 -6.90 -6.92
CA VAL A 12 -4.89 -7.40 -7.16
C VAL A 12 -4.77 -8.53 -8.18
N PRO A 13 -4.89 -9.80 -7.77
CA PRO A 13 -4.79 -10.92 -8.69
C PRO A 13 -5.97 -10.91 -9.67
N ILE A 14 -5.68 -11.05 -10.97
CA ILE A 14 -6.68 -11.11 -12.04
C ILE A 14 -6.54 -12.44 -12.75
N GLU A 15 -7.65 -13.17 -12.87
CA GLU A 15 -7.72 -14.46 -13.57
C GLU A 15 -7.16 -14.34 -15.00
N GLY A 16 -6.34 -15.30 -15.41
CA GLY A 16 -5.70 -15.31 -16.73
C GLY A 16 -4.43 -14.46 -16.84
N THR A 17 -4.08 -13.65 -15.83
CA THR A 17 -2.76 -13.01 -15.78
C THR A 17 -1.70 -13.95 -15.19
N PRO A 18 -0.40 -13.77 -15.49
CA PRO A 18 0.66 -14.60 -14.90
C PRO A 18 0.71 -14.59 -13.36
N LEU A 19 0.08 -13.59 -12.73
CA LEU A 19 0.00 -13.45 -11.27
C LEU A 19 -1.41 -13.73 -10.72
N GLY A 20 -2.33 -14.27 -11.52
CA GLY A 20 -3.72 -14.51 -11.12
C GLY A 20 -3.89 -15.43 -9.92
N ASP A 21 -3.00 -16.39 -9.75
CA ASP A 21 -3.01 -17.36 -8.63
C ASP A 21 -2.04 -16.96 -7.48
N SER A 22 -1.57 -15.70 -7.47
CA SER A 22 -0.65 -15.25 -6.43
C SER A 22 -1.33 -15.23 -5.07
N PRO A 23 -0.65 -15.65 -3.98
CA PRO A 23 -1.20 -15.57 -2.65
C PRO A 23 -1.40 -14.11 -2.23
N ALA A 24 -2.43 -13.87 -1.41
CA ALA A 24 -2.69 -12.56 -0.84
C ALA A 24 -1.57 -12.14 0.13
N ILE A 25 -1.21 -10.85 0.10
CA ILE A 25 -0.26 -10.25 1.04
C ILE A 25 -1.00 -9.87 2.31
N SER A 26 -0.40 -10.14 3.48
CA SER A 26 -1.01 -9.75 4.75
C SER A 26 -0.98 -8.23 4.96
N VAL A 27 -1.95 -7.70 5.70
CA VAL A 27 -1.97 -6.27 6.08
C VAL A 27 -0.71 -5.87 6.86
N ILE A 28 -0.14 -6.77 7.65
CA ILE A 28 1.10 -6.52 8.41
C ILE A 28 2.29 -6.31 7.47
N GLU A 29 2.40 -7.11 6.39
CA GLU A 29 3.45 -6.94 5.38
C GLU A 29 3.26 -5.63 4.59
N MET A 30 2.01 -5.27 4.28
CA MET A 30 1.71 -4.00 3.64
C MET A 30 2.10 -2.82 4.53
N ALA A 31 1.71 -2.84 5.81
CA ALA A 31 2.07 -1.82 6.79
C ALA A 31 3.60 -1.73 6.96
N ARG A 32 4.31 -2.86 6.95
CA ARG A 32 5.78 -2.89 6.99
C ARG A 32 6.38 -2.20 5.78
N ALA A 33 5.90 -2.48 4.56
CA ALA A 33 6.37 -1.83 3.35
C ALA A 33 6.14 -0.30 3.40
N ILE A 34 4.96 0.13 3.86
CA ILE A 34 4.64 1.54 4.06
C ILE A 34 5.57 2.19 5.09
N ALA A 35 5.82 1.55 6.22
CA ALA A 35 6.72 2.06 7.25
C ALA A 35 8.14 2.25 6.72
N VAL A 36 8.65 1.29 5.94
CA VAL A 36 9.94 1.41 5.25
C VAL A 36 9.93 2.60 4.29
N CYS A 37 8.89 2.74 3.46
CA CYS A 37 8.77 3.89 2.57
C CYS A 37 8.74 5.22 3.33
N ARG A 38 8.03 5.31 4.46
CA ARG A 38 8.00 6.54 5.29
C ARG A 38 9.38 6.86 5.85
N ILE A 39 10.13 5.88 6.33
CA ILE A 39 11.48 6.09 6.89
C ILE A 39 12.45 6.54 5.81
N VAL A 40 12.45 5.88 4.64
CA VAL A 40 13.35 6.19 3.52
C VAL A 40 12.97 7.52 2.86
N PHE A 41 11.67 7.82 2.75
CA PHE A 41 11.14 8.99 2.05
C PHE A 41 10.35 9.92 2.99
N PRO A 42 11.01 10.56 3.98
CA PRO A 42 10.32 11.24 5.08
C PRO A 42 9.44 12.43 4.64
N LYS A 43 9.80 13.09 3.53
CA LYS A 43 9.06 14.26 2.99
C LYS A 43 8.10 13.90 1.86
N SER A 44 8.16 12.69 1.34
CA SER A 44 7.30 12.26 0.24
C SER A 44 5.91 11.90 0.74
N TRP A 45 4.92 12.02 -0.13
CA TRP A 45 3.61 11.41 0.08
C TRP A 45 3.72 9.91 -0.14
N VAL A 46 3.45 9.12 0.90
CA VAL A 46 3.38 7.66 0.78
C VAL A 46 1.91 7.32 0.55
N ARG A 47 1.58 6.85 -0.65
CA ARG A 47 0.19 6.66 -1.07
C ARG A 47 -0.22 5.20 -0.99
N LEU A 48 -1.17 4.91 -0.11
CA LEU A 48 -1.90 3.63 -0.11
C LEU A 48 -2.84 3.61 -1.31
N SER A 49 -2.49 2.84 -2.33
CA SER A 49 -3.10 2.92 -3.66
C SER A 49 -3.99 1.71 -3.96
N ALA A 50 -3.63 0.85 -4.93
CA ALA A 50 -4.44 -0.30 -5.32
C ALA A 50 -4.55 -1.38 -4.23
N GLY A 51 -5.65 -2.13 -4.25
CA GLY A 51 -5.96 -3.23 -3.31
C GLY A 51 -6.54 -2.80 -1.97
N ARG A 52 -6.85 -1.50 -1.79
CA ARG A 52 -7.46 -0.95 -0.56
C ARG A 52 -8.88 -1.45 -0.31
N GLU A 53 -9.67 -1.69 -1.36
CA GLU A 53 -11.05 -2.18 -1.26
C GLU A 53 -11.18 -3.53 -0.55
N GLY A 54 -10.15 -4.38 -0.65
CA GLY A 54 -10.12 -5.69 0.03
C GLY A 54 -9.64 -5.63 1.49
N MET A 55 -9.28 -4.45 2.01
CA MET A 55 -8.79 -4.28 3.38
C MET A 55 -9.92 -3.93 4.34
N THR A 56 -9.86 -4.45 5.56
CA THR A 56 -10.72 -3.96 6.66
C THR A 56 -10.35 -2.53 7.03
N ASP A 57 -11.27 -1.84 7.72
CA ASP A 57 -11.06 -0.48 8.20
C ASP A 57 -9.85 -0.39 9.14
N GLU A 58 -9.67 -1.38 10.02
CA GLU A 58 -8.51 -1.47 10.92
C GLU A 58 -7.21 -1.67 10.14
N GLY A 59 -7.26 -2.44 9.04
CA GLY A 59 -6.09 -2.65 8.19
C GLY A 59 -5.68 -1.39 7.43
N GLN A 60 -6.65 -0.61 6.94
CA GLN A 60 -6.39 0.70 6.36
C GLN A 60 -5.86 1.68 7.41
N ALA A 61 -6.45 1.69 8.61
CA ALA A 61 -5.99 2.51 9.72
C ALA A 61 -4.54 2.18 10.12
N LEU A 62 -4.17 0.90 10.15
CA LEU A 62 -2.79 0.48 10.40
C LEU A 62 -1.84 0.98 9.32
N CYS A 63 -2.21 0.92 8.05
CA CYS A 63 -1.40 1.43 6.95
C CYS A 63 -1.21 2.96 7.02
N LEU A 64 -2.25 3.70 7.40
CA LEU A 64 -2.16 5.15 7.65
C LEU A 64 -1.23 5.44 8.83
N LEU A 65 -1.40 4.72 9.94
CA LEU A 65 -0.53 4.82 11.13
C LEU A 65 0.93 4.50 10.81
N ALA A 66 1.18 3.50 9.95
CA ALA A 66 2.51 3.12 9.50
C ALA A 66 3.22 4.22 8.67
N GLY A 67 2.47 5.20 8.16
CA GLY A 67 3.03 6.38 7.51
C GLY A 67 2.45 6.71 6.14
N ALA A 68 1.43 5.99 5.66
CA ALA A 68 0.69 6.40 4.49
C ALA A 68 -0.11 7.68 4.77
N ASN A 69 -0.09 8.63 3.83
CA ASN A 69 -0.74 9.94 3.99
C ASN A 69 -1.41 10.43 2.69
N SER A 70 -1.73 9.51 1.78
CA SER A 70 -2.44 9.78 0.52
C SER A 70 -3.19 8.51 0.09
N ILE A 71 -4.34 8.68 -0.57
CA ILE A 71 -5.15 7.59 -1.15
C ILE A 71 -5.74 8.02 -2.51
N PHE A 72 -6.19 7.05 -3.30
CA PHE A 72 -7.16 7.32 -4.37
C PHE A 72 -8.58 7.24 -3.82
N VAL A 73 -9.41 8.20 -4.21
CA VAL A 73 -10.86 8.26 -3.90
C VAL A 73 -11.60 8.03 -5.21
N GLY A 74 -12.48 7.03 -5.20
CA GLY A 74 -13.24 6.53 -6.34
C GLY A 74 -14.08 5.33 -5.91
#